data_AF-A0A1Y6J1P4-F1
#
_entry.id   AF-A0A1Y6J1P4-F1
#
_cell.length_a   1.000
_cell.length_b   1.000
_cell.length_c   1.000
_cell.angle_alpha   90.00
_cell.angle_beta   90.00
_cell.angle_gamma   90.00
#
_symmetry.space_group_name_H-M   'P 1'
#
loop_
_entity.id
_entity.type
_entity.pdbx_description
1 polymer ?
#
loop_
_entity_poly.entity_id
_entity_poly.type
_entity_poly.pdbx_seq_one_letter_code
_entity_poly.pdbx_strand_id
1 'polypeptide(L)' 'MPKHPTNPTLHLTARGYLIDLLITSTEPHIDQHELREVILFLNNLITFDEMSLCSDGSGER' A
#
# COMPACT_ATOMS: atom_id res chain seq x y z
N MET A 1 -3.73 -9.39 -22.67
CA MET A 1 -4.42 -8.47 -21.75
C MET A 1 -3.81 -7.09 -21.93
N PRO A 2 -4.59 -5.99 -21.89
CA PRO A 2 -4.00 -4.67 -21.98
C PRO A 2 -3.11 -4.48 -20.75
N LYS A 3 -1.82 -4.22 -20.96
CA LYS A 3 -0.90 -3.82 -19.89
C LYS A 3 -1.46 -2.50 -19.36
N HIS A 4 -2.10 -2.54 -18.19
CA HIS A 4 -2.54 -1.33 -17.51
C HIS A 4 -1.31 -0.43 -17.38
N PRO A 5 -1.39 0.87 -17.72
CA PRO A 5 -0.27 1.76 -17.47
C PRO A 5 0.00 1.71 -15.97
N THR A 6 1.13 1.09 -15.60
CA THR A 6 1.62 1.04 -14.23
C THR A 6 1.84 2.49 -13.84
N ASN A 7 0.95 3.03 -13.02
CA ASN A 7 1.14 4.35 -12.45
C ASN A 7 2.23 4.21 -11.39
N PRO A 8 3.48 4.64 -11.67
CA PRO A 8 4.61 4.37 -10.80
C PRO A 8 4.53 5.16 -9.49
N THR A 9 3.55 6.05 -9.31
CA THR A 9 3.34 6.78 -8.06
C THR A 9 2.16 6.26 -7.24
N LEU A 10 1.41 5.28 -7.76
CA LEU A 10 0.21 4.75 -7.09
C LEU A 10 0.51 4.21 -5.69
N HIS A 11 1.63 3.49 -5.54
CA HIS A 11 2.06 2.96 -4.25
C HIS A 11 2.44 4.07 -3.25
N LEU A 12 3.05 5.17 -3.72
CA LEU A 12 3.35 6.34 -2.89
C LEU A 12 2.07 7.01 -2.42
N THR A 13 1.10 7.19 -3.32
CA THR A 13 -0.22 7.74 -2.97
C THR A 13 -0.96 6.84 -1.99
N ALA A 14 -0.96 5.52 -2.18
CA ALA A 14 -1.60 4.56 -1.28
C ALA A 14 -0.96 4.58 0.13
N ARG A 15 0.37 4.63 0.22
CA ARG A 15 1.07 4.80 1.50
C ARG A 15 0.73 6.13 2.18
N GLY A 16 0.59 7.20 1.40
CA GLY A 16 0.10 8.50 1.90
C GLY A 16 -1.26 8.38 2.60
N TYR A 17 -2.24 7.73 1.96
CA TYR A 17 -3.54 7.50 2.58
C TYR A 17 -3.50 6.65 3.86
N LEU A 18 -2.60 5.66 3.95
CA LEU A 18 -2.42 4.88 5.17
C LEU A 18 -1.90 5.74 6.33
N ILE A 19 -0.97 6.67 6.04
CA ILE A 19 -0.45 7.62 7.02
C ILE A 19 -1.55 8.61 7.44
N ASP A 20 -2.31 9.13 6.48
CA ASP A 20 -3.43 10.03 6.77
C ASP A 20 -4.46 9.35 7.67
N LEU A 21 -4.81 8.09 7.40
CA LEU A 21 -5.71 7.29 8.25
C LEU A 21 -5.15 7.14 9.67
N LEU A 22 -3.86 6.84 9.81
CA LEU A 22 -3.22 6.71 11.13
C LEU A 22 -3.26 8.02 11.93
N ILE A 23 -3.09 9.16 11.27
CA ILE A 23 -3.06 10.48 11.91
C ILE A 23 -4.47 10.97 12.25
N THR A 24 -5.43 10.69 11.37
CA THR A 24 -6.79 11.25 11.47
C THR A 24 -7.74 10.41 12.33
N SER A 25 -7.55 9.08 12.41
CA SER A 25 -8.34 8.20 13.28
C SER A 25 -7.97 8.35 14.75
N THR A 26 -8.53 9.39 15.38
CA THR A 26 -8.31 9.75 16.80
C THR A 26 -9.53 9.47 17.67
N GLU A 27 -10.57 8.88 17.10
CA GLU A 27 -11.83 8.63 17.76
C GLU A 27 -11.66 7.63 18.93
N PRO A 28 -12.20 7.94 20.12
CA PRO A 28 -11.94 7.17 21.35
C PRO A 28 -12.57 5.77 21.36
N HIS A 29 -13.43 5.46 20.39
CA HIS A 29 -14.05 4.14 20.25
C HIS A 29 -13.32 3.22 19.26
N ILE A 30 -12.29 3.73 18.57
CA ILE A 30 -11.48 2.93 17.65
C ILE A 30 -10.39 2.22 18.45
N ASP A 31 -10.29 0.90 18.29
CA ASP A 31 -9.14 0.15 18.79
C ASP A 31 -7.90 0.50 17.96
N GLN A 32 -7.02 1.29 18.56
CA GLN A 32 -5.79 1.76 17.94
C GLN A 32 -4.78 0.64 17.69
N HIS A 33 -4.88 -0.48 18.41
CA HIS A 33 -4.05 -1.65 18.16
C HIS A 33 -4.50 -2.37 16.89
N GLU A 34 -5.80 -2.67 16.77
CA GLU A 34 -6.38 -3.29 15.57
C GLU A 34 -6.13 -2.42 14.32
N LEU A 35 -6.34 -1.10 14.44
CA LEU A 35 -6.06 -0.16 13.34
C LEU A 35 -4.61 -0.24 12.87
N ARG A 36 -3.65 -0.33 13.79
CA ARG A 36 -2.22 -0.47 13.44
C ARG A 36 -1.93 -1.80 12.74
N GLU A 37 -2.56 -2.89 13.14
CA GLU A 37 -2.41 -4.19 12.49
C GLU A 37 -2.97 -4.18 11.06
N VAL A 38 -4.14 -3.58 10.87
CA VAL A 38 -4.75 -3.40 9.54
C VAL A 38 -3.86 -2.56 8.63
N ILE A 39 -3.36 -1.42 9.12
CA ILE A 39 -2.45 -0.55 8.36
C ILE A 39 -1.15 -1.28 8.00
N LEU A 40 -0.59 -2.06 8.92
CA LEU A 40 0.61 -2.87 8.66
C LEU A 40 0.35 -3.92 7.57
N PHE A 41 -0.78 -4.62 7.64
CA PHE A 41 -1.19 -5.58 6.61
C PHE A 41 -1.30 -4.92 5.23
N LEU A 42 -1.97 -3.76 5.14
CA LEU A 42 -2.15 -3.04 3.88
C LEU A 42 -0.81 -2.53 3.32
N ASN A 43 0.10 -2.03 4.17
CA ASN A 43 1.45 -1.63 3.74
C ASN A 43 2.24 -2.82 3.18
N ASN A 44 2.16 -3.98 3.84
CA ASN A 44 2.81 -5.20 3.36
C ASN A 44 2.24 -5.64 2.00
N LEU A 45 0.93 -5.49 1.78
CA LEU A 45 0.30 -5.79 0.50
C LEU A 45 0.77 -4.86 -0.62
N ILE A 46 0.86 -3.55 -0.35
CA ILE A 46 1.41 -2.56 -1.31
C ILE A 46 2.86 -2.93 -1.65
N THR A 47 3.67 -3.27 -0.65
CA THR A 47 5.06 -3.66 -0.83
C THR A 47 5.19 -4.95 -1.66
N PHE A 48 4.29 -5.92 -1.45
CA PHE A 48 4.24 -7.14 -2.25
C PHE A 48 3.91 -6.85 -3.72
N ASP A 49 2.93 -5.99 -3.99
CA ASP A 49 2.57 -5.57 -5.35
C ASP A 49 3.74 -4.86 -6.05
N GLU A 50 4.43 -3.93 -5.36
CA GLU A 50 5.64 -3.27 -5.86
C GLU A 50 6.74 -4.26 -6.25
N MET A 51 7.02 -5.25 -5.38
CA MET A 51 8.03 -6.27 -5.66
C MET A 51 7.64 -7.16 -6.84
N SER A 52 6.35 -7.49 -6.96
CA SER A 52 5.82 -8.30 -8.07
C SER A 52 5.97 -7.57 -9.40
N LEU A 53 5.69 -6.27 -9.43
CA LEU A 53 5.87 -5.42 -10.60
C LEU A 53 7.35 -5.25 -11.01
N CYS A 54 8.28 -5.19 -10.05
CA CYS A 54 9.73 -5.19 -10.33
C CYS A 54 10.21 -6.54 -10.90
N SER A 55 9.60 -7.65 -10.48
CA SER A 55 9.97 -9.00 -10.91
C SER A 55 9.60 -9.25 -12.37
N ASP A 56 8.38 -8.86 -12.77
CA ASP A 56 7.88 -9.01 -14.14
C ASP A 56 8.61 -8.13 -15.17
N GLY A 57 9.31 -7.09 -14.73
CA GLY A 57 10.14 -6.22 -15.58
C GLY A 57 11.55 -6.76 -15.88
N SER A 58 11.95 -7.89 -15.28
CA SER A 58 13.30 -8.45 -15.42
C SER A 58 13.40 -9.70 -16.31
N GLY A 59 12.30 -10.12 -16.94
CA GLY A 59 12.23 -11.27 -17.84
C GLY A 59 12.50 -11.00 -19.34
N GLU A 60 12.91 -9.78 -19.71
CA GLU A 60 13.35 -9.45 -21.08
C GLU A 60 14.77 -8.89 -21.07
N ARG A 61 15.77 -9.76 -20.83
CA ARG A 61 17.15 -9.55 -21.32
C ARG A 61 17.80 -10.88 -21.69
#